data_AF-A0AAU2JVV0-F1
#
_entry.id   AF-A0AAU2JVV0-F1
#
_cell.length_a   1.000
_cell.length_b   1.000
_cell.length_c   1.000
_cell.angle_alpha   90.00
_cell.angle_beta   90.00
_cell.angle_gamma   90.00
#
_symmetry.space_group_name_H-M   'P 1'
#
loop_
_entity.id
_entity.type
_entity.pdbx_description
1 polymer ?
#
loop_
_entity_poly.entity_id
_entity_poly.type
_entity_poly.pdbx_seq_one_letter_code
_entity_poly.pdbx_strand_id
1 'polypeptide(L)'
;MVTGHDDLWAGMGWDGWEDHIGVRRRLERGADPEAWSGGRPLHRAAAFGSPEVVTELARRVADVDAPENGTTALWEAVLYDRPDNARALAAAGADPWRPVLAGWSPGRLSLAGPAPDLFAVPDTERGPSGAERGLSAAERTAVREARRLAAALDGIHYEGTGLACVAGIDAEEAVRRLAAAPAGPEEVAELLEEPWAYDPDESLRIVGVTTVPGGCIVTQPWGYTPAGQDVLTRLSTGTVCYGLYANPKSGNQGSIVRDGTVEGSDLHPGGGPDLDDTPGDVLTAYLYRHSPVAYACAFAGLRPADARAVVGNPDLWVELPRRDPRGH
;
A
#
# COMPACT_ATOMS: atom_id res chain seq x y z
N MET A 1 21.91 7.97 -44.90
CA MET A 1 22.21 8.37 -43.51
C MET A 1 20.87 8.60 -42.83
N VAL A 2 20.42 7.63 -42.03
CA VAL A 2 19.23 7.77 -41.19
C VAL A 2 19.67 8.61 -40.00
N THR A 3 19.23 9.85 -39.92
CA THR A 3 19.40 10.68 -38.72
C THR A 3 18.69 9.99 -37.57
N GLY A 4 19.41 9.64 -36.51
CA GLY A 4 18.81 9.11 -35.30
C GLY A 4 17.70 10.06 -34.85
N HIS A 5 16.49 9.54 -34.66
CA HIS A 5 15.48 10.24 -33.90
C HIS A 5 16.05 10.35 -32.49
N ASP A 6 16.54 11.53 -32.12
CA ASP A 6 16.74 11.84 -30.71
C ASP A 6 15.38 11.56 -30.04
N ASP A 7 15.35 10.68 -29.03
CA ASP A 7 14.17 10.54 -28.19
C ASP A 7 13.89 11.93 -27.60
N LEU A 8 12.87 12.63 -28.12
CA LEU A 8 12.60 14.01 -27.72
C LEU A 8 12.01 14.10 -26.31
N TRP A 9 11.76 12.96 -25.68
CA TRP A 9 11.50 12.81 -24.25
C TRP A 9 12.76 12.49 -23.43
N ALA A 10 13.94 12.41 -24.04
CA ALA A 10 15.20 12.15 -23.32
C ALA A 10 15.39 13.15 -22.17
N GLY A 11 15.73 12.62 -20.99
CA GLY A 11 15.89 13.39 -19.76
C GLY A 11 14.59 13.88 -19.14
N MET A 12 13.42 13.51 -19.66
CA MET A 12 12.14 13.70 -18.95
C MET A 12 12.12 12.79 -17.73
N GLY A 13 12.07 13.40 -16.54
CA GLY A 13 11.82 12.71 -15.27
C GLY A 13 10.33 12.71 -14.91
N TRP A 14 10.00 12.17 -13.74
CA TRP A 14 8.63 12.11 -13.23
C TRP A 14 8.02 13.49 -12.97
N ASP A 15 8.83 14.45 -12.54
CA ASP A 15 8.49 15.86 -12.32
C ASP A 15 8.31 16.65 -13.62
N GLY A 16 8.92 16.19 -14.72
CA GLY A 16 8.84 16.83 -16.03
C GLY A 16 7.43 16.89 -16.62
N TRP A 17 6.51 16.04 -16.13
CA TRP A 17 5.11 16.02 -16.55
C TRP A 17 4.27 17.17 -16.00
N GLU A 18 4.79 17.97 -15.05
CA GLU A 18 4.13 19.20 -14.59
C GLU A 18 4.43 20.41 -15.51
N ASP A 19 5.57 20.38 -16.23
CA ASP A 19 6.00 21.47 -17.11
C ASP A 19 5.25 21.46 -18.45
N HIS A 20 4.07 22.07 -18.45
CA HIS A 20 3.24 22.20 -19.65
C HIS A 20 3.96 22.88 -20.82
N ILE A 21 4.79 23.90 -20.57
CA ILE A 21 5.50 24.61 -21.64
C ILE A 21 6.58 23.71 -22.25
N GLY A 22 7.33 23.00 -21.41
CA GLY A 22 8.35 22.05 -21.84
C GLY A 22 7.76 20.85 -22.57
N VAL A 23 6.64 20.29 -22.10
CA VAL A 23 5.93 19.20 -22.78
C VAL A 23 5.44 19.67 -24.15
N ARG A 24 4.75 20.81 -24.23
CA ARG A 24 4.28 21.37 -25.50
C ARG A 24 5.42 21.57 -26.49
N ARG A 25 6.53 22.16 -26.05
CA ARG A 25 7.71 22.39 -26.91
C ARG A 25 8.29 21.09 -27.46
N ARG A 26 8.31 20.01 -26.67
CA ARG A 26 8.77 18.68 -27.13
C ARG A 26 7.83 18.12 -28.19
N LEU A 27 6.52 18.17 -27.94
CA LEU A 27 5.50 17.74 -28.90
C LEU A 27 5.56 18.54 -30.21
N GLU A 28 5.74 19.86 -30.15
CA GLU A 28 5.91 20.73 -31.33
C GLU A 28 7.17 20.40 -32.14
N ARG A 29 8.20 19.81 -31.51
CA ARG A 29 9.41 19.32 -32.17
C ARG A 29 9.28 17.90 -32.72
N GLY A 30 8.13 17.26 -32.55
CA GLY A 30 7.85 15.92 -33.04
C GLY A 30 8.06 14.81 -32.02
N ALA A 31 8.07 15.11 -30.71
CA ALA A 31 8.06 14.06 -29.70
C ALA A 31 6.80 13.20 -29.86
N ASP A 32 6.95 11.89 -29.76
CA ASP A 32 5.85 10.95 -29.94
C ASP A 32 4.90 11.00 -28.72
N PRO A 33 3.64 11.44 -28.85
CA PRO A 33 2.69 11.48 -27.73
C PRO A 33 2.31 10.08 -27.21
N GLU A 34 2.60 9.02 -27.97
CA GLU A 34 2.23 7.64 -27.63
C GLU A 34 3.34 6.86 -26.93
N ALA A 35 4.61 7.28 -27.08
CA ALA A 35 5.76 6.51 -26.62
C ALA A 35 6.85 7.37 -25.96
N TRP A 36 7.30 6.92 -24.80
CA TRP A 36 8.45 7.39 -24.04
C TRP A 36 9.17 6.18 -23.42
N SER A 37 10.44 6.32 -23.04
CA SER A 37 11.23 5.26 -22.39
C SER A 37 10.61 4.71 -21.10
N GLY A 38 9.81 5.52 -20.40
CA GLY A 38 9.06 5.10 -19.22
C GLY A 38 7.63 4.64 -19.48
N GLY A 39 7.24 4.41 -20.75
CA GLY A 39 5.90 3.98 -21.13
C GLY A 39 5.13 5.00 -21.98
N ARG A 40 3.82 5.14 -21.75
CA ARG A 40 2.95 6.07 -22.46
C ARG A 40 2.95 7.43 -21.76
N PRO A 41 3.28 8.53 -22.47
CA PRO A 41 3.26 9.89 -21.90
C PRO A 41 1.96 10.26 -21.17
N LEU A 42 0.80 9.88 -21.72
CA LEU A 42 -0.50 10.23 -21.14
C LEU A 42 -0.74 9.57 -19.78
N HIS A 43 -0.33 8.32 -19.58
CA HIS A 43 -0.42 7.62 -18.28
C HIS A 43 0.42 8.32 -17.20
N ARG A 44 1.61 8.76 -17.58
CA ARG A 44 2.55 9.43 -16.68
C ARG A 44 2.07 10.84 -16.32
N ALA A 45 1.57 11.57 -17.30
CA ALA A 45 0.91 12.85 -17.08
C ALA A 45 -0.34 12.72 -16.19
N ALA A 46 -1.11 11.64 -16.36
CA ALA A 46 -2.28 11.40 -15.54
C ALA A 46 -1.94 11.22 -14.05
N ALA A 47 -0.88 10.46 -13.74
CA ALA A 47 -0.41 10.23 -12.38
C ALA A 47 0.33 11.42 -11.76
N PHE A 48 1.25 12.05 -12.51
CA PHE A 48 2.22 13.00 -11.94
C PHE A 48 2.17 14.40 -12.55
N GLY A 49 1.49 14.58 -13.68
CA GLY A 49 1.44 15.84 -14.39
C GLY A 49 0.30 16.77 -13.96
N SER A 50 0.14 17.84 -14.72
CA SER A 50 -0.94 18.82 -14.58
C SER A 50 -2.10 18.56 -15.54
N PRO A 51 -3.32 19.07 -15.26
CA PRO A 51 -4.47 18.93 -16.15
C PRO A 51 -4.22 19.52 -17.55
N GLU A 52 -3.39 20.56 -17.65
CA GLU A 52 -2.98 21.16 -18.91
C GLU A 52 -2.13 20.21 -19.75
N VAL A 53 -1.17 19.51 -19.13
CA VAL A 53 -0.35 18.50 -19.81
C VAL A 53 -1.19 17.32 -20.26
N VAL A 54 -2.08 16.83 -19.39
CA VAL A 54 -3.04 15.77 -19.71
C VAL A 54 -3.90 16.16 -20.90
N THR A 55 -4.45 17.37 -20.90
CA THR A 55 -5.26 17.88 -22.01
C THR A 55 -4.46 18.00 -23.31
N GLU A 56 -3.20 18.44 -23.23
CA GLU A 56 -2.33 18.61 -24.39
C GLU A 56 -1.97 17.28 -25.05
N LEU A 57 -1.68 16.25 -24.25
CA LEU A 57 -1.38 14.90 -24.71
C LEU A 57 -2.63 14.18 -25.21
N ALA A 58 -3.76 14.28 -24.49
CA ALA A 58 -5.01 13.61 -24.86
C ALA A 58 -5.53 14.06 -26.24
N ARG A 59 -5.22 15.29 -26.69
CA ARG A 59 -5.55 15.78 -28.03
C ARG A 59 -4.70 15.18 -29.16
N ARG A 60 -3.59 14.54 -28.83
CA ARG A 60 -2.57 14.07 -29.79
C ARG A 60 -2.45 12.56 -29.87
N VAL A 61 -2.99 11.85 -28.88
CA VAL A 61 -3.09 10.38 -28.92
C VAL A 61 -4.23 9.96 -29.85
N ALA A 62 -4.10 8.77 -30.43
CA ALA A 62 -5.13 8.17 -31.26
C ALA A 62 -6.29 7.60 -30.42
N ASP A 63 -5.96 7.09 -29.23
CA ASP A 63 -6.92 6.52 -28.27
C ASP A 63 -6.53 6.93 -26.84
N VAL A 64 -7.39 7.72 -26.20
CA VAL A 64 -7.24 8.17 -24.82
C VAL A 64 -7.36 7.02 -23.81
N ASP A 65 -8.07 5.95 -24.17
CA ASP A 65 -8.29 4.75 -23.35
C ASP A 65 -7.37 3.59 -23.74
N ALA A 66 -6.38 3.82 -24.59
CA ALA A 66 -5.44 2.75 -24.91
C ALA A 66 -4.73 2.28 -23.62
N PRO A 67 -4.51 0.96 -23.46
CA PRO A 67 -3.95 0.44 -22.23
C PRO A 67 -2.42 0.56 -22.20
N GLU A 68 -1.86 0.66 -21.01
CA GLU A 68 -0.47 0.39 -20.68
C GLU A 68 -0.48 -0.59 -19.52
N ASN A 69 0.17 -1.75 -19.65
CA ASN A 69 0.22 -2.77 -18.59
C ASN A 69 -1.15 -3.08 -17.98
N GLY A 70 -2.20 -3.17 -18.82
CA GLY A 70 -3.56 -3.49 -18.40
C GLY A 70 -4.39 -2.32 -17.83
N THR A 71 -3.81 -1.13 -17.63
CA THR A 71 -4.51 0.03 -17.08
C THR A 71 -4.62 1.18 -18.09
N THR A 72 -5.59 2.09 -17.89
CA THR A 72 -5.76 3.29 -18.71
C THR A 72 -5.14 4.51 -18.02
N ALA A 73 -4.91 5.60 -18.75
CA ALA A 73 -4.46 6.85 -18.13
C ALA A 73 -5.47 7.33 -17.07
N LEU A 74 -6.77 7.08 -17.26
CA LEU A 74 -7.80 7.43 -16.29
C LEU A 74 -7.71 6.60 -15.01
N TRP A 75 -7.32 5.32 -15.12
CA TRP A 75 -7.00 4.51 -13.95
C TRP A 75 -5.87 5.12 -13.13
N GLU A 76 -4.78 5.50 -13.78
CA GLU A 76 -3.63 6.13 -13.11
C GLU A 76 -4.05 7.42 -12.39
N ALA A 77 -4.82 8.30 -13.03
CA ALA A 77 -5.30 9.52 -12.38
C ALA A 77 -6.13 9.23 -11.11
N VAL A 78 -6.97 8.19 -11.11
CA VAL A 78 -7.78 7.82 -9.93
C VAL A 78 -6.92 7.14 -8.86
N LEU A 79 -6.00 6.26 -9.26
CA LEU A 79 -5.09 5.55 -8.36
C LEU A 79 -4.20 6.52 -7.56
N TYR A 80 -3.69 7.55 -8.23
CA TYR A 80 -2.81 8.57 -7.67
C TYR A 80 -3.55 9.79 -7.08
N ASP A 81 -4.87 9.71 -6.88
CA ASP A 81 -5.70 10.79 -6.33
C ASP A 81 -5.53 12.14 -7.06
N ARG A 82 -5.58 12.11 -8.40
CA ARG A 82 -5.47 13.28 -9.28
C ARG A 82 -6.83 13.63 -9.90
N PRO A 83 -7.80 14.18 -9.13
CA PRO A 83 -9.16 14.40 -9.61
C PRO A 83 -9.24 15.37 -10.80
N ASP A 84 -8.37 16.39 -10.85
CA ASP A 84 -8.38 17.34 -11.97
C ASP A 84 -7.83 16.72 -13.27
N ASN A 85 -6.82 15.86 -13.18
CA ASN A 85 -6.32 15.08 -14.31
C ASN A 85 -7.38 14.08 -14.79
N ALA A 86 -8.07 13.42 -13.86
CA ALA A 86 -9.15 12.50 -14.17
C ALA A 86 -10.33 13.20 -14.88
N ARG A 87 -10.69 14.42 -14.46
CA ARG A 87 -11.68 15.26 -15.15
C ARG A 87 -11.21 15.65 -16.56
N ALA A 88 -9.95 16.02 -16.72
CA ALA A 88 -9.38 16.36 -18.02
C ALA A 88 -9.44 15.18 -19.00
N LEU A 89 -9.11 13.97 -18.55
CA LEU A 89 -9.21 12.74 -19.35
C LEU A 89 -10.66 12.41 -19.73
N ALA A 90 -11.60 12.48 -18.78
CA ALA A 90 -13.02 12.27 -19.07
C ALA A 90 -13.57 13.32 -20.06
N ALA A 91 -13.16 14.58 -19.93
CA ALA A 91 -13.50 15.63 -20.88
C ALA A 91 -12.89 15.41 -22.27
N ALA A 92 -11.75 14.70 -22.35
CA ALA A 92 -11.12 14.28 -23.59
C ALA A 92 -11.70 12.96 -24.16
N GLY A 93 -12.71 12.37 -23.51
CA GLY A 93 -13.45 11.21 -24.00
C GLY A 93 -13.06 9.86 -23.40
N ALA A 94 -12.19 9.81 -22.38
CA ALA A 94 -11.90 8.58 -21.65
C ALA A 94 -13.16 8.06 -20.93
N ASP A 95 -13.45 6.76 -21.04
CA ASP A 95 -14.61 6.13 -20.39
C ASP A 95 -14.29 5.75 -18.93
N PRO A 96 -14.87 6.44 -17.92
CA PRO A 96 -14.64 6.12 -16.51
C PRO A 96 -15.20 4.75 -16.12
N TRP A 97 -16.16 4.20 -16.86
CA TRP A 97 -16.87 3.00 -16.48
C TRP A 97 -16.41 1.75 -17.23
N ARG A 98 -15.38 1.87 -18.08
CA ARG A 98 -14.71 0.76 -18.73
C ARG A 98 -13.93 -0.06 -17.70
N PRO A 99 -14.20 -1.37 -17.54
CA PRO A 99 -13.38 -2.23 -16.68
C PRO A 99 -11.94 -2.32 -17.21
N VAL A 100 -10.97 -2.26 -16.31
CA VAL A 100 -9.54 -2.32 -16.61
C VAL A 100 -8.87 -3.47 -15.84
N LEU A 101 -8.91 -3.45 -14.50
CA LEU A 101 -8.16 -4.39 -13.66
C LEU A 101 -9.10 -5.19 -12.77
N ALA A 102 -9.08 -6.52 -12.87
CA ALA A 102 -9.94 -7.42 -12.11
C ALA A 102 -11.43 -7.00 -12.10
N GLY A 103 -11.92 -6.46 -13.23
CA GLY A 103 -13.31 -5.97 -13.35
C GLY A 103 -13.58 -4.58 -12.75
N TRP A 104 -12.60 -3.96 -12.08
CA TRP A 104 -12.69 -2.57 -11.64
C TRP A 104 -12.52 -1.61 -12.82
N SER A 105 -13.34 -0.56 -12.83
CA SER A 105 -13.17 0.61 -13.68
C SER A 105 -12.64 1.79 -12.86
N PRO A 106 -12.02 2.82 -13.47
CA PRO A 106 -11.60 4.02 -12.76
C PRO A 106 -12.75 4.69 -11.99
N GLY A 107 -13.93 4.73 -12.59
CA GLY A 107 -15.15 5.27 -12.00
C GLY A 107 -15.60 4.48 -10.77
N ARG A 108 -15.64 3.14 -10.85
CA ARG A 108 -15.98 2.31 -9.69
C ARG A 108 -14.94 2.44 -8.58
N LEU A 109 -13.65 2.49 -8.93
CA LEU A 109 -12.55 2.68 -7.96
C LEU A 109 -12.67 4.02 -7.25
N SER A 110 -13.01 5.09 -7.97
CA SER A 110 -13.17 6.45 -7.40
C SER A 110 -14.23 6.51 -6.29
N LEU A 111 -15.26 5.64 -6.33
CA LEU A 111 -16.27 5.54 -5.27
C LEU A 111 -15.68 5.14 -3.90
N ALA A 112 -14.56 4.43 -3.90
CA ALA A 112 -13.85 4.02 -2.70
C ALA A 112 -12.86 5.11 -2.20
N GLY A 113 -12.50 6.04 -3.07
CA GLY A 113 -11.45 7.04 -2.85
C GLY A 113 -11.91 8.30 -2.12
N PRO A 114 -11.06 9.35 -2.12
CA PRO A 114 -11.38 10.65 -1.52
C PRO A 114 -12.36 11.49 -2.36
N ALA A 115 -12.54 11.16 -3.66
CA ALA A 115 -13.43 11.86 -4.58
C ALA A 115 -14.53 10.93 -5.14
N PRO A 116 -15.50 10.48 -4.32
CA PRO A 116 -16.52 9.52 -4.74
C PRO A 116 -17.50 10.06 -5.79
N ASP A 117 -17.65 11.39 -5.89
CA ASP A 117 -18.55 12.05 -6.85
C ASP A 117 -17.80 12.52 -8.11
N LEU A 118 -16.61 11.97 -8.38
CA LEU A 118 -15.75 12.38 -9.49
C LEU A 118 -16.41 12.17 -10.86
N PHE A 119 -17.22 11.13 -11.00
CA PHE A 119 -17.97 10.81 -12.21
C PHE A 119 -19.43 10.52 -11.89
N ALA A 120 -20.33 10.93 -12.79
CA ALA A 120 -21.72 10.54 -12.69
C ALA A 120 -21.84 9.01 -12.82
N VAL A 121 -22.44 8.37 -11.82
CA VAL A 121 -22.74 6.93 -11.85
C VAL A 121 -23.92 6.70 -12.80
N PRO A 122 -23.78 5.88 -13.85
CA PRO A 122 -24.86 5.61 -14.77
C PRO A 122 -26.04 4.91 -14.06
N ASP A 123 -27.27 5.23 -14.45
CA ASP A 123 -28.51 4.77 -13.81
C ASP A 123 -28.69 3.23 -13.76
N THR A 124 -27.97 2.49 -14.61
CA THR A 124 -28.03 1.03 -14.60
C THR A 124 -26.97 0.46 -13.66
N GLU A 125 -27.39 -0.37 -12.69
CA GLU A 125 -26.49 -1.05 -11.73
C GLU A 125 -25.43 -1.92 -12.43
N ARG A 126 -25.71 -2.36 -13.67
CA ARG A 126 -24.79 -3.09 -14.55
C ARG A 126 -24.61 -2.35 -15.87
N GLY A 127 -23.36 -2.27 -16.34
CA GLY A 127 -23.05 -1.76 -17.66
C GLY A 127 -23.39 -2.73 -18.81
N PRO A 128 -23.19 -2.32 -20.08
CA PRO A 128 -23.39 -3.18 -21.26
C PRO A 128 -22.59 -4.49 -21.21
N SER A 129 -21.47 -4.48 -20.48
CA SER A 129 -20.59 -5.65 -20.22
C SER A 129 -21.03 -6.51 -19.03
N GLY A 130 -22.11 -6.16 -18.34
CA GLY A 130 -22.55 -6.83 -17.11
C GLY A 130 -21.75 -6.48 -15.85
N ALA A 131 -20.72 -5.64 -15.96
CA ALA A 131 -19.89 -5.20 -14.84
C ALA A 131 -20.67 -4.30 -13.87
N GLU A 132 -20.49 -4.52 -12.56
CA GLU A 132 -21.08 -3.70 -11.49
C GLU A 132 -20.49 -2.29 -11.53
N ARG A 133 -21.35 -1.27 -11.42
CA ARG A 133 -20.93 0.14 -11.42
C ARG A 133 -20.85 0.73 -10.02
N GLY A 134 -21.57 0.17 -9.06
CA GLY A 134 -21.52 0.57 -7.64
C GLY A 134 -20.57 -0.27 -6.81
N LEU A 135 -20.38 0.16 -5.56
CA LEU A 135 -19.80 -0.67 -4.51
C LEU A 135 -20.87 -1.58 -3.90
N SER A 136 -20.50 -2.78 -3.49
CA SER A 136 -21.32 -3.66 -2.66
C SER A 136 -21.39 -3.16 -1.21
N ALA A 137 -22.26 -3.77 -0.39
CA ALA A 137 -22.33 -3.46 1.03
C ALA A 137 -21.05 -3.82 1.80
N ALA A 138 -20.40 -4.92 1.41
CA ALA A 138 -19.12 -5.34 1.98
C ALA A 138 -18.01 -4.35 1.63
N GLU A 139 -17.90 -3.95 0.36
CA GLU A 139 -16.90 -2.97 -0.10
C GLU A 139 -17.10 -1.61 0.57
N ARG A 140 -18.34 -1.12 0.68
CA ARG A 140 -18.64 0.10 1.47
C ARG A 140 -18.20 0.01 2.92
N THR A 141 -18.27 -1.19 3.51
CA THR A 141 -17.82 -1.43 4.89
C THR A 141 -16.31 -1.41 4.98
N ALA A 142 -15.61 -2.04 4.02
CA ALA A 142 -14.16 -1.97 3.91
C ALA A 142 -13.66 -0.52 3.74
N VAL A 143 -14.31 0.28 2.88
CA VAL A 143 -13.98 1.72 2.70
C VAL A 143 -14.07 2.50 4.02
N ARG A 144 -15.15 2.30 4.79
CA ARG A 144 -15.30 2.97 6.10
C ARG A 144 -14.23 2.53 7.09
N GLU A 145 -13.89 1.24 7.09
CA GLU A 145 -12.87 0.72 7.99
C GLU A 145 -11.47 1.20 7.62
N ALA A 146 -11.15 1.27 6.32
CA ALA A 146 -9.89 1.83 5.83
C ALA A 146 -9.72 3.28 6.25
N ARG A 147 -10.76 4.12 6.10
CA ARG A 147 -10.74 5.52 6.58
C ARG A 147 -10.55 5.61 8.09
N ARG A 148 -11.18 4.72 8.86
CA ARG A 148 -11.01 4.66 10.33
C ARG A 148 -9.58 4.29 10.71
N LEU A 149 -9.00 3.28 10.07
CA LEU A 149 -7.63 2.84 10.32
C LEU A 149 -6.62 3.92 9.91
N ALA A 150 -6.80 4.54 8.75
CA ALA A 150 -5.96 5.64 8.30
C ALA A 150 -5.95 6.79 9.32
N ALA A 151 -7.12 7.16 9.87
CA ALA A 151 -7.20 8.19 10.91
C ALA A 151 -6.58 7.75 12.24
N ALA A 152 -6.75 6.49 12.65
CA ALA A 152 -6.19 5.97 13.90
C ALA A 152 -4.66 5.83 13.87
N LEU A 153 -4.10 5.63 12.68
CA LEU A 153 -2.68 5.38 12.44
C LEU A 153 -2.01 6.53 11.68
N ASP A 154 -2.60 7.72 11.67
CA ASP A 154 -2.06 8.88 10.96
C ASP A 154 -0.79 9.42 11.65
N GLY A 155 0.10 10.02 10.86
CA GLY A 155 1.26 10.75 11.36
C GLY A 155 2.35 9.92 12.06
N ILE A 156 2.31 8.58 11.95
CA ILE A 156 3.32 7.71 12.56
C ILE A 156 4.60 7.66 11.73
N HIS A 157 5.76 7.67 12.40
CA HIS A 157 7.03 7.30 11.80
C HIS A 157 7.35 5.85 12.19
N TYR A 158 7.44 4.97 11.20
CA TYR A 158 7.55 3.51 11.40
C TYR A 158 8.72 2.90 10.62
N GLU A 159 9.60 3.73 10.05
CA GLU A 159 10.78 3.25 9.35
C GLU A 159 11.70 2.49 10.33
N GLY A 160 12.16 1.30 9.94
CA GLY A 160 12.91 0.39 10.82
C GLY A 160 12.04 -0.45 11.76
N THR A 161 10.73 -0.22 11.81
CA THR A 161 9.83 -0.98 12.67
C THR A 161 9.46 -2.33 12.07
N GLY A 162 9.63 -3.39 12.85
CA GLY A 162 9.04 -4.70 12.62
C GLY A 162 7.79 -4.88 13.46
N LEU A 163 6.73 -5.44 12.88
CA LEU A 163 5.52 -5.78 13.62
C LEU A 163 4.87 -7.08 13.12
N ALA A 164 4.07 -7.69 14.00
CA ALA A 164 3.14 -8.75 13.69
C ALA A 164 1.73 -8.37 14.16
N CYS A 165 0.80 -8.28 13.22
CA CYS A 165 -0.63 -8.16 13.51
C CYS A 165 -1.22 -9.56 13.62
N VAL A 166 -1.72 -9.95 14.79
CA VAL A 166 -2.20 -11.31 15.07
C VAL A 166 -3.68 -11.31 15.36
N ALA A 167 -4.45 -12.07 14.57
CA ALA A 167 -5.90 -12.13 14.72
C ALA A 167 -6.31 -12.95 15.96
N GLY A 168 -7.32 -12.48 16.67
CA GLY A 168 -8.13 -13.25 17.62
C GLY A 168 -7.48 -13.65 18.94
N ILE A 169 -6.25 -13.19 19.24
CA ILE A 169 -5.58 -13.45 20.52
C ILE A 169 -5.17 -12.14 21.19
N ASP A 170 -5.12 -12.12 22.52
CA ASP A 170 -4.64 -10.97 23.28
C ASP A 170 -3.12 -11.03 23.53
N ALA A 171 -2.60 -10.01 24.21
CA ALA A 171 -1.18 -9.91 24.53
C ALA A 171 -0.70 -11.07 25.43
N GLU A 172 -1.52 -11.56 26.37
CA GLU A 172 -1.14 -12.64 27.28
C GLU A 172 -0.95 -13.97 26.54
N GLU A 173 -1.88 -14.30 25.64
CA GLU A 173 -1.77 -15.46 24.75
C GLU A 173 -0.56 -15.34 23.82
N ALA A 174 -0.31 -14.16 23.24
CA ALA A 174 0.85 -13.92 22.39
C ALA A 174 2.16 -14.14 23.16
N VAL A 175 2.31 -13.57 24.36
CA VAL A 175 3.48 -13.77 25.22
C VAL A 175 3.68 -15.25 25.57
N ARG A 176 2.58 -15.98 25.85
CA ARG A 176 2.63 -17.42 26.13
C ARG A 176 3.15 -18.22 24.94
N ARG A 177 2.63 -17.95 23.73
CA ARG A 177 3.07 -18.60 22.47
C ARG A 177 4.53 -18.29 22.15
N LEU A 178 4.96 -17.08 22.49
CA LEU A 178 6.35 -16.66 22.32
C LEU A 178 7.30 -17.22 23.37
N ALA A 179 6.78 -17.86 24.43
CA ALA A 179 7.55 -18.29 25.59
C ALA A 179 8.44 -17.17 26.14
N ALA A 180 7.92 -15.94 26.11
CA ALA A 180 8.67 -14.74 26.45
C ALA A 180 8.55 -14.42 27.94
N ALA A 181 9.60 -13.84 28.50
CA ALA A 181 9.62 -13.35 29.88
C ALA A 181 9.43 -11.82 29.90
N PRO A 182 8.94 -11.20 30.99
CA PRO A 182 8.94 -9.75 31.12
C PRO A 182 10.35 -9.17 30.94
N ALA A 183 10.49 -8.12 30.13
CA ALA A 183 11.76 -7.42 29.95
C ALA A 183 12.07 -6.49 31.13
N GLY A 184 13.35 -6.24 31.40
CA GLY A 184 13.77 -5.29 32.43
C GLY A 184 13.38 -3.85 32.06
N PRO A 185 12.70 -3.09 32.94
CA PRO A 185 12.22 -1.75 32.59
C PRO A 185 13.36 -0.74 32.33
N GLU A 186 14.48 -0.89 33.03
CA GLU A 186 15.67 -0.05 32.83
C GLU A 186 16.32 -0.33 31.47
N GLU A 187 16.52 -1.60 31.13
CA GLU A 187 17.04 -2.04 29.82
C GLU A 187 16.17 -1.56 28.66
N VAL A 188 14.85 -1.65 28.80
CA VAL A 188 13.89 -1.14 27.79
C VAL A 188 14.00 0.38 27.65
N ALA A 189 14.10 1.11 28.75
CA ALA A 189 14.19 2.57 28.71
C ALA A 189 15.48 3.02 28.01
N GLU A 190 16.62 2.39 28.34
CA GLU A 190 17.89 2.69 27.68
C GLU A 190 17.85 2.33 26.19
N LEU A 191 17.23 1.21 25.82
CA LEU A 191 17.11 0.78 24.42
C LEU A 191 16.19 1.70 23.60
N LEU A 192 15.15 2.27 24.22
CA LEU A 192 14.29 3.26 23.58
C LEU A 192 15.02 4.61 23.36
N GLU A 193 15.94 4.97 24.23
CA GLU A 193 16.76 6.19 24.11
C GLU A 193 17.89 6.02 23.09
N GLU A 194 18.60 4.89 23.13
CA GLU A 194 19.77 4.61 22.28
C GLU A 194 19.68 3.21 21.60
N PRO A 195 18.74 3.00 20.66
CA PRO A 195 18.45 1.68 20.08
C PRO A 195 19.62 1.02 19.34
N TRP A 196 20.64 1.81 18.98
CA TRP A 196 21.82 1.36 18.23
C TRP A 196 23.08 1.24 19.08
N ALA A 197 23.02 1.53 20.39
CA ALA A 197 24.16 1.44 21.30
C ALA A 197 24.39 0.01 21.83
N TYR A 198 23.41 -0.88 21.70
CA TYR A 198 23.42 -2.24 22.23
C TYR A 198 23.90 -3.28 21.22
N ASP A 199 24.29 -4.44 21.74
CA ASP A 199 24.49 -5.63 20.92
C ASP A 199 23.19 -5.96 20.15
N PRO A 200 23.22 -6.04 18.81
CA PRO A 200 22.08 -6.45 18.01
C PRO A 200 21.42 -7.75 18.50
N ASP A 201 22.21 -8.71 19.01
CA ASP A 201 21.68 -10.00 19.46
C ASP A 201 20.85 -9.90 20.75
N GLU A 202 21.10 -8.88 21.58
CA GLU A 202 20.36 -8.64 22.83
C GLU A 202 19.14 -7.73 22.57
N SER A 203 19.35 -6.62 21.88
CA SER A 203 18.29 -5.65 21.55
C SER A 203 17.18 -6.21 20.67
N LEU A 204 17.49 -7.14 19.75
CA LEU A 204 16.50 -7.76 18.86
C LEU A 204 15.57 -8.74 19.57
N ARG A 205 15.86 -9.13 20.82
CA ARG A 205 15.02 -10.04 21.61
C ARG A 205 13.91 -9.32 22.38
N ILE A 206 13.99 -8.01 22.53
CA ILE A 206 12.98 -7.23 23.23
C ILE A 206 11.90 -6.80 22.24
N VAL A 207 10.66 -7.17 22.52
CA VAL A 207 9.49 -6.81 21.71
C VAL A 207 8.37 -6.26 22.60
N GLY A 208 7.62 -5.31 22.07
CA GLY A 208 6.40 -4.80 22.68
C GLY A 208 5.19 -5.63 22.26
N VAL A 209 4.26 -5.89 23.17
CA VAL A 209 3.01 -6.60 22.87
C VAL A 209 1.83 -5.78 23.39
N THR A 210 0.84 -5.55 22.52
CA THR A 210 -0.34 -4.74 22.84
C THR A 210 -1.62 -5.41 22.36
N THR A 211 -2.60 -5.56 23.25
CA THR A 211 -3.95 -6.01 22.89
C THR A 211 -4.70 -4.88 22.19
N VAL A 212 -5.35 -5.19 21.08
CA VAL A 212 -6.22 -4.27 20.35
C VAL A 212 -7.54 -4.97 20.03
N PRO A 213 -8.63 -4.25 19.77
CA PRO A 213 -9.86 -4.91 19.33
C PRO A 213 -9.60 -5.80 18.10
N GLY A 214 -9.99 -7.07 18.17
CA GLY A 214 -9.77 -8.06 17.12
C GLY A 214 -8.50 -8.92 17.28
N GLY A 215 -7.59 -8.60 18.21
CA GLY A 215 -6.39 -9.40 18.45
C GLY A 215 -5.25 -8.65 19.16
N CYS A 216 -4.02 -8.80 18.69
CA CYS A 216 -2.88 -8.09 19.27
C CYS A 216 -1.86 -7.67 18.21
N ILE A 217 -1.03 -6.69 18.57
CA ILE A 217 0.12 -6.25 17.78
C ILE A 217 1.38 -6.53 18.61
N VAL A 218 2.32 -7.25 18.01
CA VAL A 218 3.71 -7.37 18.50
C VAL A 218 4.54 -6.38 17.69
N THR A 219 5.29 -5.50 18.33
CA THR A 219 6.05 -4.43 17.67
C THR A 219 7.49 -4.36 18.19
N GLN A 220 8.39 -3.91 17.33
CA GLN A 220 9.78 -3.61 17.65
C GLN A 220 10.21 -2.41 16.80
N PRO A 221 10.31 -1.19 17.39
CA PRO A 221 10.60 0.03 16.63
C PRO A 221 11.98 0.05 15.93
N TRP A 222 12.94 -0.74 16.42
CA TRP A 222 14.34 -0.75 15.97
C TRP A 222 14.76 -2.04 15.27
N GLY A 223 13.83 -2.93 14.92
CA GLY A 223 14.21 -4.24 14.42
C GLY A 223 13.09 -5.02 13.76
N TYR A 224 13.49 -6.08 13.06
CA TYR A 224 12.60 -6.88 12.21
C TYR A 224 12.01 -8.09 12.94
N THR A 225 12.41 -8.36 14.19
CA THR A 225 12.13 -9.63 14.87
C THR A 225 10.65 -10.02 14.87
N PRO A 226 9.67 -9.10 15.09
CA PRO A 226 8.26 -9.46 15.05
C PRO A 226 7.79 -10.01 13.69
N ALA A 227 8.38 -9.54 12.59
CA ALA A 227 8.08 -10.00 11.24
C ALA A 227 8.85 -11.28 10.87
N GLY A 228 9.73 -11.77 11.74
CA GLY A 228 10.49 -13.00 11.52
C GLY A 228 9.60 -14.24 11.51
N GLN A 229 9.89 -15.17 10.60
CA GLN A 229 9.08 -16.39 10.40
C GLN A 229 8.87 -17.20 11.68
N ASP A 230 9.90 -17.33 12.53
CA ASP A 230 9.77 -18.05 13.81
C ASP A 230 8.73 -17.44 14.76
N VAL A 231 8.70 -16.11 14.85
CA VAL A 231 7.73 -15.37 15.67
C VAL A 231 6.33 -15.55 15.06
N LEU A 232 6.19 -15.33 13.76
CA LEU A 232 4.91 -15.43 13.06
C LEU A 232 4.30 -16.84 13.11
N THR A 233 5.11 -17.90 12.94
CA THR A 233 4.65 -19.29 13.02
C THR A 233 4.10 -19.63 14.41
N ARG A 234 4.75 -19.17 15.48
CA ARG A 234 4.27 -19.39 16.85
C ARG A 234 3.01 -18.58 17.16
N LEU A 235 2.95 -17.33 16.72
CA LEU A 235 1.80 -16.48 16.95
C LEU A 235 0.56 -16.94 16.16
N SER A 236 0.75 -17.51 14.97
CA SER A 236 -0.35 -17.87 14.08
C SER A 236 -1.05 -19.20 14.38
N THR A 237 -0.65 -19.98 15.39
CA THR A 237 -1.29 -21.28 15.69
C THR A 237 -2.81 -21.14 15.91
N GLY A 238 -3.62 -21.82 15.11
CA GLY A 238 -5.08 -21.72 15.13
C GLY A 238 -5.65 -20.35 14.71
N THR A 239 -4.83 -19.47 14.11
CA THR A 239 -5.23 -18.13 13.67
C THR A 239 -4.38 -17.67 12.45
N VAL A 240 -4.35 -16.37 12.17
CA VAL A 240 -3.53 -15.77 11.12
C VAL A 240 -2.76 -14.56 11.64
N CYS A 241 -1.55 -14.39 11.11
CA CYS A 241 -0.70 -13.22 11.31
C CYS A 241 -0.41 -12.54 9.97
N TYR A 242 -0.30 -11.21 10.01
CA TYR A 242 0.44 -10.45 9.02
C TYR A 242 1.71 -9.89 9.65
N GLY A 243 2.87 -10.29 9.13
CA GLY A 243 4.15 -9.72 9.48
C GLY A 243 4.49 -8.55 8.56
N LEU A 244 5.01 -7.47 9.12
CA LEU A 244 5.50 -6.30 8.38
C LEU A 244 6.86 -5.89 8.92
N TYR A 245 7.83 -5.75 8.02
CA TYR A 245 9.06 -5.03 8.32
C TYR A 245 9.18 -3.83 7.39
N ALA A 246 9.15 -2.63 7.96
CA ALA A 246 9.35 -1.39 7.24
C ALA A 246 10.85 -1.13 7.04
N ASN A 247 11.45 -1.85 6.09
CA ASN A 247 12.89 -1.86 5.90
C ASN A 247 13.38 -0.52 5.29
N PRO A 248 14.25 0.25 5.98
CA PRO A 248 14.78 1.51 5.48
C PRO A 248 15.55 1.39 4.16
N LYS A 249 16.05 0.18 3.83
CA LYS A 249 16.92 -0.06 2.67
C LYS A 249 16.17 -0.50 1.43
N SER A 250 15.11 -1.30 1.59
CA SER A 250 14.43 -1.98 0.47
C SER A 250 12.92 -1.76 0.43
N GLY A 251 12.36 -0.97 1.36
CA GLY A 251 10.92 -0.72 1.46
C GLY A 251 10.19 -1.74 2.35
N ASN A 252 8.87 -1.65 2.37
CA ASN A 252 8.04 -2.47 3.25
C ASN A 252 7.96 -3.92 2.76
N GLN A 253 8.28 -4.87 3.64
CA GLN A 253 8.21 -6.29 3.37
C GLN A 253 7.13 -6.95 4.23
N GLY A 254 6.25 -7.71 3.59
CA GLY A 254 5.12 -8.38 4.23
C GLY A 254 5.23 -9.90 4.18
N SER A 255 4.63 -10.56 5.16
CA SER A 255 4.45 -12.02 5.18
C SER A 255 3.08 -12.39 5.74
N ILE A 256 2.48 -13.44 5.19
CA ILE A 256 1.22 -14.04 5.68
C ILE A 256 1.55 -15.41 6.25
N VAL A 257 1.17 -15.63 7.51
CA VAL A 257 1.33 -16.93 8.16
C VAL A 257 0.00 -17.33 8.80
N ARG A 258 -0.49 -18.52 8.46
CA ARG A 258 -1.73 -19.09 8.95
C ARG A 258 -1.47 -20.44 9.56
N ASP A 259 -1.91 -20.62 10.80
CA ASP A 259 -1.75 -21.88 11.54
C ASP A 259 -0.31 -22.45 11.45
N GLY A 260 0.67 -21.58 11.68
CA GLY A 260 2.09 -21.93 11.61
C GLY A 260 2.68 -22.05 10.19
N THR A 261 1.85 -22.07 9.15
CA THR A 261 2.26 -22.25 7.76
C THR A 261 2.41 -20.90 7.05
N VAL A 262 3.54 -20.68 6.37
CA VAL A 262 3.76 -19.49 5.55
C VAL A 262 2.96 -19.62 4.25
N GLU A 263 1.98 -18.73 4.05
CA GLU A 263 1.16 -18.68 2.83
C GLU A 263 1.71 -17.67 1.81
N GLY A 264 2.42 -16.64 2.28
CA GLY A 264 3.04 -15.62 1.43
C GLY A 264 4.21 -14.92 2.11
N SER A 265 5.20 -14.52 1.32
CA SER A 265 6.43 -13.86 1.77
C SER A 265 6.89 -12.84 0.72
N ASP A 266 7.64 -11.83 1.16
CA ASP A 266 8.12 -10.73 0.30
C ASP A 266 6.97 -9.98 -0.40
N LEU A 267 5.87 -9.82 0.35
CA LEU A 267 4.71 -9.03 -0.07
C LEU A 267 5.02 -7.54 0.10
N HIS A 268 4.31 -6.69 -0.65
CA HIS A 268 4.52 -5.24 -0.65
C HIS A 268 3.30 -4.49 -0.07
N PRO A 269 3.05 -4.58 1.26
CA PRO A 269 1.93 -3.89 1.89
C PRO A 269 2.06 -2.39 1.66
N GLY A 270 0.93 -1.74 1.37
CA GLY A 270 0.89 -0.33 0.99
C GLY A 270 1.33 -0.03 -0.44
N GLY A 271 1.62 -1.04 -1.26
CA GLY A 271 1.73 -0.92 -2.71
C GLY A 271 0.40 -0.63 -3.40
N GLY A 272 0.47 -0.36 -4.71
CA GLY A 272 -0.72 -0.28 -5.58
C GLY A 272 -1.19 -1.66 -6.03
N PRO A 273 -2.36 -1.74 -6.67
CA PRO A 273 -2.89 -3.00 -7.24
C PRO A 273 -1.98 -3.59 -8.33
N ASP A 274 -1.91 -4.92 -8.38
CA ASP A 274 -1.15 -5.71 -9.37
C ASP A 274 -2.06 -6.39 -10.41
N LEU A 275 -1.47 -6.81 -11.54
CA LEU A 275 -2.20 -7.42 -12.67
C LEU A 275 -2.94 -8.73 -12.32
N ASP A 276 -2.39 -9.48 -11.38
CA ASP A 276 -2.91 -10.80 -10.96
C ASP A 276 -3.86 -10.71 -9.74
N ASP A 277 -4.11 -9.50 -9.24
CA ASP A 277 -4.98 -9.27 -8.09
C ASP A 277 -6.42 -9.72 -8.35
N THR A 278 -7.06 -10.29 -7.33
CA THR A 278 -8.51 -10.48 -7.36
C THR A 278 -9.23 -9.13 -7.21
N PRO A 279 -10.55 -9.04 -7.49
CA PRO A 279 -11.27 -7.79 -7.26
C PRO A 279 -11.19 -7.29 -5.81
N GLY A 280 -11.07 -8.20 -4.83
CA GLY A 280 -10.91 -7.84 -3.43
C GLY A 280 -9.51 -7.30 -3.10
N ASP A 281 -8.48 -7.87 -3.73
CA ASP A 281 -7.09 -7.43 -3.56
C ASP A 281 -6.90 -6.04 -4.14
N VAL A 282 -7.43 -5.77 -5.33
CA VAL A 282 -7.42 -4.43 -5.96
C VAL A 282 -8.00 -3.36 -5.03
N LEU A 283 -9.16 -3.63 -4.43
CA LEU A 283 -9.78 -2.69 -3.49
C LEU A 283 -8.92 -2.50 -2.24
N THR A 284 -8.39 -3.59 -1.70
CA THR A 284 -7.56 -3.56 -0.49
C THR A 284 -6.27 -2.77 -0.73
N ALA A 285 -5.56 -3.05 -1.82
CA ALA A 285 -4.37 -2.32 -2.23
C ALA A 285 -4.67 -0.82 -2.44
N TYR A 286 -5.76 -0.48 -3.13
CA TYR A 286 -6.18 0.91 -3.31
C TYR A 286 -6.46 1.63 -1.98
N LEU A 287 -7.19 0.99 -1.08
CA LEU A 287 -7.60 1.57 0.21
C LEU A 287 -6.45 1.81 1.18
N TYR A 288 -5.43 0.95 1.15
CA TYR A 288 -4.30 1.01 2.08
C TYR A 288 -2.99 1.40 1.42
N ARG A 289 -3.03 1.95 0.20
CA ARG A 289 -1.84 2.46 -0.48
C ARG A 289 -1.11 3.47 0.40
N HIS A 290 0.22 3.36 0.44
CA HIS A 290 1.11 4.11 1.32
C HIS A 290 0.87 3.93 2.83
N SER A 291 0.02 2.97 3.23
CA SER A 291 -0.37 2.72 4.63
C SER A 291 -0.15 1.24 5.02
N PRO A 292 1.11 0.74 5.00
CA PRO A 292 1.44 -0.68 5.21
C PRO A 292 0.98 -1.21 6.57
N VAL A 293 1.06 -0.39 7.63
CA VAL A 293 0.61 -0.78 8.98
C VAL A 293 -0.91 -0.95 9.01
N ALA A 294 -1.66 -0.05 8.37
CA ALA A 294 -3.11 -0.14 8.27
C ALA A 294 -3.52 -1.36 7.43
N TYR A 295 -2.79 -1.66 6.35
CA TYR A 295 -2.96 -2.88 5.56
C TYR A 295 -2.80 -4.13 6.44
N ALA A 296 -1.71 -4.22 7.20
CA ALA A 296 -1.44 -5.37 8.08
C ALA A 296 -2.53 -5.55 9.15
N CYS A 297 -2.99 -4.45 9.76
CA CYS A 297 -4.10 -4.47 10.71
C CYS A 297 -5.39 -4.96 10.06
N ALA A 298 -5.74 -4.42 8.89
CA ALA A 298 -6.95 -4.78 8.17
C ALA A 298 -6.96 -6.26 7.76
N PHE A 299 -5.83 -6.77 7.26
CA PHE A 299 -5.66 -8.17 6.91
C PHE A 299 -5.93 -9.11 8.10
N ALA A 300 -5.37 -8.79 9.25
CA ALA A 300 -5.56 -9.56 10.49
C ALA A 300 -6.89 -9.24 11.21
N GLY A 301 -7.75 -8.36 10.67
CA GLY A 301 -9.01 -7.98 11.28
C GLY A 301 -8.86 -7.15 12.57
N LEU A 302 -7.71 -6.50 12.76
CA LEU A 302 -7.42 -5.66 13.93
C LEU A 302 -8.02 -4.28 13.78
N ARG A 303 -8.48 -3.73 14.90
CA ARG A 303 -9.12 -2.42 14.96
C ARG A 303 -8.53 -1.54 16.08
N PRO A 304 -7.23 -1.20 16.01
CA PRO A 304 -6.61 -0.28 16.97
C PRO A 304 -7.35 1.07 16.97
N ALA A 305 -7.49 1.67 18.16
CA ALA A 305 -8.12 2.98 18.33
C ALA A 305 -7.18 4.15 18.01
N ASP A 306 -5.87 3.93 18.16
CA ASP A 306 -4.79 4.88 17.94
C ASP A 306 -3.50 4.12 17.58
N ALA A 307 -2.41 4.86 17.38
CA ALA A 307 -1.10 4.35 17.02
C ALA A 307 -0.28 3.75 18.18
N ARG A 308 -0.78 3.73 19.42
CA ARG A 308 0.01 3.33 20.60
C ARG A 308 0.58 1.92 20.46
N ALA A 309 -0.21 1.00 19.91
CA ALA A 309 0.20 -0.40 19.74
C ALA A 309 1.34 -0.59 18.73
N VAL A 310 1.65 0.42 17.91
CA VAL A 310 2.66 0.37 16.86
C VAL A 310 3.93 1.13 17.29
N VAL A 311 3.78 2.40 17.68
CA VAL A 311 4.89 3.32 17.96
C VAL A 311 4.88 3.90 19.39
N GLY A 312 3.86 3.59 20.19
CA GLY A 312 3.74 4.06 21.57
C GLY A 312 4.24 3.05 22.59
N ASN A 313 3.89 3.27 23.86
CA ASN A 313 4.21 2.33 24.93
C ASN A 313 3.26 1.11 24.88
N PRO A 314 3.78 -0.12 24.67
CA PRO A 314 2.98 -1.32 24.63
C PRO A 314 2.39 -1.68 26.00
N ASP A 315 1.47 -2.66 26.02
CA ASP A 315 0.94 -3.18 27.30
C ASP A 315 2.05 -3.90 28.09
N LEU A 316 2.90 -4.64 27.37
CA LEU A 316 4.01 -5.39 27.93
C LEU A 316 5.24 -5.26 27.03
N TRP A 317 6.39 -5.03 27.65
CA TRP A 317 7.68 -5.32 27.03
C TRP A 317 8.14 -6.70 27.48
N VAL A 318 8.50 -7.55 26.52
CA VAL A 318 8.92 -8.93 26.78
C VAL A 318 10.21 -9.27 26.05
N GLU A 319 10.98 -10.15 26.66
CA GLU A 319 12.23 -10.67 26.14
C GLU A 319 11.99 -12.10 25.59
N LEU A 320 12.30 -12.29 24.31
CA LEU A 320 12.23 -13.57 23.64
C LEU A 320 13.35 -14.51 24.13
N PRO A 321 13.12 -15.83 24.19
CA PRO A 321 14.13 -16.78 24.62
C PRO A 321 15.33 -16.78 23.67
N ARG A 322 16.56 -16.90 24.22
CA ARG A 322 17.77 -17.14 23.41
C ARG A 322 17.61 -18.45 22.65
N ARG A 323 17.89 -18.44 21.35
CA ARG A 323 17.92 -19.65 20.53
C ARG A 323 19.29 -19.84 19.92
N ASP A 324 19.76 -21.08 19.91
CA ASP A 324 20.94 -21.46 19.15
C ASP A 324 20.57 -21.39 17.65
N PRO A 325 21.28 -20.61 16.82
CA PRO A 325 21.00 -20.51 15.38
C PRO A 325 21.11 -21.85 14.62
N ARG A 326 21.48 -22.96 15.29
CA ARG A 326 21.56 -24.32 14.74
C ARG A 326 20.52 -25.32 15.28
N GLY A 327 19.52 -24.88 16.04
CA GLY A 327 18.51 -25.79 16.61
C GLY A 327 17.45 -26.23 15.60
N HIS A 328 17.54 -27.50 15.16
CA HIS A 328 16.42 -28.27 14.62
C HIS A 328 15.28 -28.44 15.63
#